data_AF-A0A3L6JJT0-F1
#
_entry.id   AF-A0A3L6JJT0-F1
#
_cell.length_a   1.000
_cell.length_b   1.000
_cell.length_c   1.000
_cell.angle_alpha   90.00
_cell.angle_beta   90.00
_cell.angle_gamma   90.00
#
_symmetry.space_group_name_H-M   'P 1'
#
loop_
_entity.id
_entity.type
_entity.pdbx_description
1 polymer ?
#
loop_
_entity_poly.entity_id
_entity_poly.type
_entity_poly.pdbx_seq_one_letter_code
_entity_poly.pdbx_strand_id
1 'polypeptide(L)'
;MDYCLLRQGWIGRRPLWGSTTLIAQLSILAVIYAVWIICLVNVMVSSEEVSLTVATLPFIVTFPVALLLAASVEPLLPGVLTIDILLTLVVGVLLAVRWIMAIVGE
;
A
#
# COMPACT_ATOMS: atom_id res chain seq x y z
N MET A 1 31.77 35.46 9.08
CA MET A 1 30.39 35.90 8.80
C MET A 1 29.94 35.15 7.55
N ASP A 2 30.01 33.80 7.56
CA ASP A 2 30.19 33.03 6.30
C ASP A 2 29.43 31.69 6.27
N TYR A 3 28.35 31.53 7.04
CA TYR A 3 27.53 30.31 6.97
C TYR A 3 26.38 30.41 5.94
N CYS A 4 26.09 31.61 5.43
CA CYS A 4 24.98 31.83 4.48
C CYS A 4 25.33 31.54 3.01
N LEU A 5 26.62 31.56 2.62
CA LEU A 5 27.03 31.40 1.21
C LEU A 5 27.14 29.94 0.74
N LEU A 6 27.28 28.97 1.65
CA LEU A 6 27.33 27.54 1.29
C LEU A 6 25.94 26.91 1.06
N ARG A 7 24.85 27.61 1.41
CA ARG A 7 23.48 27.07 1.30
C ARG A 7 22.82 27.28 -0.07
N GLN A 8 23.39 28.15 -0.92
CA GLN A 8 22.79 28.48 -2.23
C GLN A 8 23.35 27.64 -3.39
N GLY A 9 24.49 26.95 -3.21
CA GLY A 9 25.09 26.09 -4.24
C GLY A 9 24.46 24.69 -4.38
N TRP A 10 23.56 24.29 -3.47
CA TRP A 10 22.99 22.94 -3.42
C TRP A 10 21.55 22.82 -3.92
N ILE A 11 20.95 23.91 -4.40
CA ILE A 11 19.55 23.93 -4.85
C ILE A 11 19.40 23.43 -6.30
N GLY A 12 20.49 23.21 -7.04
CA GLY A 12 20.46 22.99 -8.49
C GLY A 12 20.62 21.56 -9.01
N ARG A 13 20.81 20.52 -8.18
CA ARG A 13 20.93 19.13 -8.67
C ARG A 13 20.23 18.15 -7.74
N ARG A 14 18.90 18.04 -7.84
CA ARG A 14 18.28 16.76 -7.53
C ARG A 14 18.68 15.80 -8.67
N PRO A 15 19.42 14.72 -8.42
CA PRO A 15 19.76 13.77 -9.48
C PRO A 15 18.47 13.20 -10.06
N LEU A 16 18.22 13.44 -11.35
CA LEU A 16 17.06 12.91 -12.09
C LEU A 16 16.95 11.37 -11.99
N TRP A 17 18.05 10.70 -11.67
CA TRP A 17 18.17 9.25 -11.51
C TRP A 17 17.40 8.66 -10.31
N GLY A 18 17.10 9.45 -9.28
CA GLY A 18 16.32 8.98 -8.12
C GLY A 18 14.82 8.86 -8.41
N SER A 19 14.31 9.62 -9.37
CA SER A 19 12.88 9.64 -9.71
C SER A 19 12.48 8.47 -10.59
N THR A 20 13.34 8.07 -11.53
CA THR A 20 13.10 6.94 -12.43
C THR A 20 13.02 5.61 -11.69
N THR A 21 13.85 5.41 -10.65
CA THR A 21 13.82 4.20 -9.82
C THR A 21 12.57 4.14 -8.95
N LEU A 22 12.15 5.27 -8.36
CA LEU A 22 10.95 5.36 -7.54
C LEU A 22 9.67 5.17 -8.38
N ILE A 23 9.62 5.72 -9.58
CA ILE A 23 8.51 5.49 -10.54
C ILE A 23 8.45 4.02 -10.97
N ALA A 24 9.60 3.36 -11.21
CA ALA A 24 9.64 1.94 -11.54
C ALA A 24 9.19 1.04 -10.38
N GLN A 25 9.57 1.39 -9.14
CA GLN A 25 9.11 0.67 -7.95
C GLN A 25 7.60 0.81 -7.74
N LEU A 26 7.06 2.03 -7.87
CA LEU A 26 5.62 2.28 -7.79
C LEU A 26 4.84 1.60 -8.91
N SER A 27 5.37 1.56 -10.13
CA SER A 27 4.68 0.92 -11.27
C SER A 27 4.63 -0.60 -11.13
N ILE A 28 5.71 -1.23 -10.68
CA ILE A 28 5.73 -2.67 -10.37
C ILE A 28 4.75 -2.99 -9.25
N LEU A 29 4.75 -2.17 -8.19
CA LEU A 29 3.84 -2.34 -7.06
C LEU A 29 2.37 -2.20 -7.50
N ALA A 30 2.05 -1.23 -8.36
CA ALA A 30 0.72 -1.06 -8.92
C ALA A 30 0.27 -2.27 -9.77
N VAL A 31 1.17 -2.86 -10.56
CA VAL A 31 0.86 -4.05 -11.37
C VAL A 31 0.59 -5.27 -10.48
N ILE A 32 1.40 -5.47 -9.45
CA ILE A 32 1.18 -6.55 -8.47
C ILE A 32 -0.19 -6.39 -7.81
N TYR A 33 -0.57 -5.17 -7.42
CA TYR A 33 -1.89 -4.90 -6.85
C TYR A 33 -3.04 -5.10 -7.83
N ALA A 34 -2.88 -4.71 -9.10
CA ALA A 34 -3.90 -4.93 -10.12
C ALA A 34 -4.18 -6.42 -10.30
N VAL A 35 -3.13 -7.25 -10.39
CA VAL A 35 -3.26 -8.72 -10.48
C VAL A 35 -3.93 -9.27 -9.21
N TRP A 36 -3.54 -8.77 -8.04
CA TRP A 36 -4.10 -9.21 -6.76
C TRP A 36 -5.60 -8.91 -6.63
N ILE A 37 -6.03 -7.70 -7.00
CA ILE A 37 -7.44 -7.29 -7.02
C ILE A 37 -8.24 -8.18 -7.98
N ILE A 38 -7.71 -8.46 -9.19
CA ILE A 38 -8.38 -9.32 -10.18
C ILE A 38 -8.55 -10.74 -9.64
N CYS A 39 -7.50 -11.32 -9.03
CA CYS A 39 -7.59 -12.62 -8.39
C CYS A 39 -8.62 -12.64 -7.27
N LEU A 40 -8.66 -11.61 -6.43
CA LEU A 40 -9.62 -11.51 -5.34
C LEU A 40 -11.05 -11.40 -5.86
N VAL A 41 -11.31 -10.55 -6.85
CA VAL A 41 -12.65 -10.44 -7.47
C VAL A 41 -13.08 -11.80 -8.02
N ASN A 42 -12.18 -12.53 -8.69
CA ASN A 42 -12.48 -13.87 -9.19
C ASN A 42 -12.81 -14.87 -8.06
N VAL A 43 -12.04 -14.85 -6.97
CA VAL A 43 -12.32 -15.70 -5.80
C VAL A 43 -13.69 -15.34 -5.18
N MET A 44 -14.00 -14.05 -5.06
CA MET A 44 -15.26 -13.57 -4.50
C MET A 44 -16.47 -13.96 -5.34
N VAL A 45 -16.36 -13.89 -6.68
CA VAL A 45 -17.42 -14.33 -7.60
C VAL A 45 -17.62 -15.85 -7.54
N SER A 46 -16.57 -16.62 -7.22
CA SER A 46 -16.68 -18.08 -7.11
C SER A 46 -17.18 -18.59 -5.76
N SER A 47 -17.25 -17.72 -4.74
CA SER A 47 -17.63 -18.12 -3.37
C SER A 47 -19.13 -17.95 -3.14
N GLU A 48 -19.78 -18.99 -2.61
CA GLU A 48 -21.22 -18.99 -2.27
C GLU A 48 -21.53 -17.98 -1.13
N GLU A 49 -20.53 -17.66 -0.30
CA GLU A 49 -20.59 -16.67 0.77
C GLU A 49 -20.36 -15.23 0.28
N VAL A 50 -21.27 -14.72 -0.55
CA VAL A 50 -21.24 -13.33 -1.05
C VAL A 50 -21.33 -12.30 0.09
N SER A 51 -21.88 -12.68 1.25
CA SER A 51 -22.02 -11.79 2.42
C SER A 51 -20.68 -11.40 3.07
N LEU A 52 -19.78 -12.38 3.24
CA LEU A 52 -18.46 -12.13 3.86
C LEU A 52 -17.53 -11.34 2.94
N THR A 53 -17.64 -11.61 1.65
CA THR A 53 -16.84 -10.96 0.62
C THR A 53 -17.20 -9.48 0.46
N VAL A 54 -18.49 -9.12 0.45
CA VAL A 54 -18.94 -7.72 0.43
C VAL A 54 -18.50 -6.95 1.68
N ALA A 55 -18.51 -7.58 2.85
CA ALA A 55 -18.09 -6.94 4.10
C ALA A 55 -16.58 -6.64 4.18
N THR A 56 -15.77 -7.31 3.35
CA THR A 56 -14.29 -7.15 3.32
C THR A 56 -13.80 -6.36 2.10
N LEU A 57 -14.66 -6.14 1.11
CA LEU A 57 -14.39 -5.39 -0.12
C LEU A 57 -13.85 -3.97 0.12
N PRO A 58 -14.38 -3.15 1.05
CA PRO A 58 -13.83 -1.82 1.32
C PRO A 58 -12.37 -1.87 1.76
N PHE A 59 -12.00 -2.83 2.63
CA PHE A 59 -10.62 -3.00 3.10
C PHE A 59 -9.68 -3.48 2.00
N ILE A 60 -10.16 -4.35 1.11
CA ILE A 60 -9.38 -4.87 -0.02
C ILE A 60 -9.04 -3.74 -1.01
N VAL A 61 -9.96 -2.80 -1.22
CA VAL A 61 -9.75 -1.69 -2.17
C VAL A 61 -8.98 -0.54 -1.52
N THR A 62 -9.22 -0.23 -0.25
CA THR A 62 -8.53 0.88 0.42
C THR A 62 -7.08 0.56 0.74
N PHE A 63 -6.71 -0.71 0.96
CA PHE A 63 -5.33 -1.08 1.30
C PHE A 63 -4.28 -0.71 0.25
N PRO A 64 -4.43 -1.12 -1.02
CA PRO A 64 -3.47 -0.79 -2.07
C PRO A 64 -3.34 0.72 -2.27
N VAL A 65 -4.45 1.44 -2.12
CA VAL A 65 -4.49 2.90 -2.22
C VAL A 65 -3.73 3.54 -1.05
N ALA A 66 -3.94 3.05 0.18
CA ALA A 66 -3.22 3.50 1.36
C ALA A 66 -1.71 3.25 1.23
N LEU A 67 -1.29 2.07 0.75
CA LEU A 67 0.12 1.74 0.55
C LEU A 67 0.79 2.59 -0.54
N LEU A 68 0.07 2.88 -1.64
CA LEU A 68 0.56 3.81 -2.68
C LEU A 68 0.73 5.23 -2.12
N LEU A 69 -0.23 5.69 -1.32
CA LEU A 69 -0.14 6.99 -0.65
C LEU A 69 1.01 7.02 0.36
N ALA A 70 1.16 5.99 1.18
CA ALA A 70 2.24 5.86 2.16
C ALA A 70 3.61 5.86 1.47
N ALA A 71 3.77 5.10 0.38
CA ALA A 71 4.99 5.10 -0.43
C ALA A 71 5.30 6.46 -1.06
N SER A 72 4.27 7.22 -1.46
CA SER A 72 4.45 8.57 -2.02
C SER A 72 4.88 9.61 -0.97
N VAL A 73 4.53 9.39 0.30
CA VAL A 73 4.80 10.29 1.43
C VAL A 73 6.11 9.94 2.15
N GLU A 74 6.63 8.72 1.98
CA GLU A 74 7.89 8.26 2.59
C GLU A 74 9.09 9.21 2.38
N PRO A 75 9.29 9.87 1.22
CA PRO A 75 10.38 10.86 1.07
C PRO A 75 10.21 12.11 1.92
N LEU A 76 8.98 12.41 2.37
CA LEU A 76 8.65 13.55 3.22
C LEU A 76 8.69 13.19 4.71
N LEU A 77 8.20 11.99 5.05
CA LEU A 77 8.08 11.47 6.41
C LEU A 77 8.62 10.04 6.44
N PRO A 78 9.92 9.86 6.78
CA PRO A 78 10.52 8.53 6.80
C PRO A 78 9.89 7.67 7.92
N GLY A 79 9.51 6.44 7.58
CA GLY A 79 8.90 5.47 8.49
C GLY A 79 7.38 5.32 8.37
N VAL A 80 6.70 6.13 7.55
CA VAL A 80 5.25 6.04 7.34
C VAL A 80 4.87 4.74 6.63
N LEU A 81 5.65 4.32 5.63
CA LEU A 81 5.44 3.07 4.91
C LEU A 81 5.50 1.86 5.85
N THR A 82 6.47 1.84 6.77
CA THR A 82 6.64 0.74 7.73
C THR A 82 5.47 0.65 8.69
N ILE A 83 4.95 1.79 9.15
CA ILE A 83 3.76 1.85 10.02
C ILE A 83 2.53 1.36 9.25
N ASP A 84 2.37 1.78 8.00
CA ASP A 84 1.24 1.38 7.14
C ASP A 84 1.25 -0.13 6.87
N ILE A 85 2.41 -0.73 6.58
CA ILE A 85 2.58 -2.18 6.44
C ILE A 85 2.25 -2.92 7.74
N LEU A 86 2.69 -2.41 8.89
CA LEU A 86 2.39 -3.02 10.19
C LEU A 86 0.88 -3.02 10.47
N LEU A 87 0.22 -1.88 10.23
CA LEU A 87 -1.23 -1.75 10.32
C LEU A 87 -1.94 -2.70 9.35
N THR A 88 -1.40 -2.84 8.14
CA THR A 88 -1.89 -3.80 7.13
C THR A 88 -1.90 -5.21 7.66
N LEU A 89 -0.80 -5.63 8.28
CA LEU A 89 -0.66 -6.97 8.81
C LEU A 89 -1.67 -7.22 9.95
N VAL A 90 -1.84 -6.26 10.87
CA VAL A 90 -2.80 -6.38 11.97
C VAL A 90 -4.23 -6.49 11.44
N VAL A 91 -4.64 -5.61 10.51
CA VAL A 91 -5.99 -5.64 9.93
C VAL A 91 -6.21 -6.93 9.13
N GLY A 92 -5.22 -7.37 8.36
CA GLY A 92 -5.26 -8.62 7.62
C GLY A 92 -5.50 -9.84 8.52
N VAL A 93 -4.80 -9.90 9.66
CA VAL A 93 -5.02 -10.97 10.66
C VAL A 93 -6.44 -10.91 11.25
N LEU A 94 -6.93 -9.72 11.60
CA LEU A 94 -8.29 -9.56 12.14
C LEU A 94 -9.36 -9.99 11.13
N LEU A 95 -9.19 -9.64 9.85
CA LEU A 95 -10.08 -10.08 8.78
C LEU A 95 -10.00 -11.60 8.56
N ALA A 96 -8.81 -12.19 8.62
CA ALA A 96 -8.64 -13.63 8.51
C ALA A 96 -9.33 -14.38 9.67
N VAL A 97 -9.19 -13.90 10.91
CA VAL A 97 -9.88 -14.47 12.08
C VAL A 97 -11.39 -14.39 11.90
N ARG A 98 -11.91 -13.27 11.38
CA ARG A 98 -13.34 -13.11 11.09
C ARG A 98 -13.82 -14.12 10.04
N TRP A 99 -13.05 -14.33 8.98
CA TRP A 99 -13.36 -15.33 7.94
C TRP A 99 -13.38 -16.76 8.51
N ILE A 100 -12.38 -17.11 9.33
CA ILE A 100 -12.32 -18.43 9.96
C ILE A 100 -13.53 -18.65 10.88
N MET A 101 -13.92 -17.66 11.68
CA MET A 101 -15.11 -17.79 12.55
C MET A 101 -16.42 -17.92 11.77
N ALA A 102 -16.53 -17.34 10.59
CA ALA A 102 -17.71 -17.51 9.74
C ALA A 102 -17.82 -18.95 9.22
N ILE A 103 -16.72 -19.48 8.67
CA ILE A 103 -16.68 -20.85 8.12
C ILE A 103 -16.88 -21.91 9.21
N VAL A 104 -16.34 -21.70 10.42
CA VAL A 104 -16.47 -22.64 11.54
C VAL A 104 -17.84 -22.53 12.24
N GLY A 105 -18.56 -21.43 12.01
CA GLY A 105 -19.87 -21.17 12.61
C GLY A 105 -21.06 -21.77 11.87
N GLU A 106 -20.84 -22.25 10.64
CA GLU A 106 -21.78 -23.08 9.86
C GLU A 106 -21.62 -24.57 10.20
#